data_AF-A0A913Y203-F1
#
_entry.id   AF-A0A913Y203-F1
#
_cell.length_a   1.000
_cell.length_b   1.000
_cell.length_c   1.000
_cell.angle_alpha   90.00
_cell.angle_beta   90.00
_cell.angle_gamma   90.00
#
_symmetry.space_group_name_H-M   'P 1'
#
loop_
_entity.id
_entity.type
_entity.pdbx_description
1 polymer ?
#
loop_
_entity_poly.entity_id
_entity_poly.type
_entity_poly.pdbx_seq_one_letter_code
_entity_poly.pdbx_strand_id
1 'polypeptide(L)'
;MLADKYPDFIAPCLGIHPVQQLNPERSVTMNDMEGVEDMIRDNQHRLFAIGEIGLDFTPRFIKSDHDKEVQKEVFIQQVKLAKELDLPVNVHSRSAGRHVINILKEQGIPMTIITYLH
;
A
#
# COMPACT_ATOMS: atom_id res chain seq x y z
N MET A 1 -16.19 -2.75 -11.60
CA MET A 1 -15.21 -1.70 -11.28
C MET A 1 -15.41 -0.51 -12.21
N LEU A 2 -14.98 0.70 -11.85
CA LEU A 2 -15.02 1.85 -12.77
C LEU A 2 -14.20 1.60 -14.05
N ALA A 3 -13.12 0.82 -13.95
CA ALA A 3 -12.31 0.39 -15.09
C ALA A 3 -13.12 -0.33 -16.18
N ASP A 4 -14.16 -1.09 -15.83
CA ASP A 4 -14.99 -1.79 -16.83
C ASP A 4 -15.79 -0.81 -17.71
N LYS A 5 -16.09 0.38 -17.19
CA LYS A 5 -16.80 1.44 -17.93
C LYS A 5 -15.85 2.29 -18.78
N TYR A 6 -14.57 2.32 -18.44
CA TYR A 6 -13.57 3.19 -19.06
C TYR A 6 -12.22 2.47 -19.21
N PRO A 7 -12.15 1.34 -19.94
CA PRO A 7 -10.99 0.45 -19.96
C PRO A 7 -9.72 1.10 -20.54
N ASP A 8 -9.86 2.06 -21.44
CA ASP A 8 -8.74 2.76 -22.09
C ASP A 8 -8.25 3.99 -21.30
N PHE A 9 -8.91 4.33 -20.18
CA PHE A 9 -8.64 5.54 -19.42
C PHE A 9 -8.36 5.28 -17.94
N ILE A 10 -8.94 4.22 -17.36
CA ILE A 10 -8.81 3.91 -15.93
C ILE A 10 -8.02 2.62 -15.72
N ALA A 11 -6.86 2.76 -15.09
CA ALA A 11 -6.05 1.65 -14.60
C ALA A 11 -6.35 1.41 -13.11
N PRO A 12 -7.06 0.31 -12.75
CA PRO A 12 -7.44 0.09 -11.36
C PRO A 12 -6.25 -0.41 -10.54
N CYS A 13 -6.15 0.08 -9.31
CA CYS A 13 -5.21 -0.41 -8.31
C CYS A 13 -6.00 -0.78 -7.05
N LEU A 14 -5.54 -1.81 -6.34
CA LEU A 14 -6.08 -2.18 -5.03
C LEU A 14 -4.95 -2.31 -4.02
N GLY A 15 -5.25 -1.98 -2.77
CA GLY A 15 -4.31 -1.99 -1.67
C GLY A 15 -4.93 -1.32 -0.46
N ILE A 16 -4.26 -1.43 0.67
CA ILE A 16 -4.64 -0.77 1.90
C ILE A 16 -3.66 0.35 2.26
N HIS A 17 -4.23 1.53 2.47
CA HIS A 17 -3.51 2.76 2.74
C HIS A 17 -2.97 2.81 4.18
N PRO A 18 -1.79 3.41 4.44
CA PRO A 18 -1.24 3.50 5.81
C PRO A 18 -2.12 4.25 6.81
N VAL A 19 -3.03 5.10 6.32
CA VAL A 19 -4.02 5.84 7.12
C VAL A 19 -5.43 5.41 6.72
N GLN A 20 -6.23 5.01 7.70
CA GLN A 20 -7.61 4.60 7.53
C GLN A 20 -8.55 5.77 7.82
N GLN A 21 -9.41 6.12 6.86
CA GLN A 21 -10.37 7.23 6.93
C GLN A 21 -11.62 6.85 7.74
N LEU A 22 -11.40 6.41 8.97
CA LEU A 22 -12.45 6.14 9.97
C LEU A 22 -12.73 7.40 10.79
N ASN A 23 -13.69 7.32 11.71
CA ASN A 23 -13.93 8.38 12.69
C ASN A 23 -13.62 7.87 14.11
N PRO A 24 -12.44 8.21 14.69
CA PRO A 24 -11.40 9.08 14.14
C PRO A 24 -10.49 8.38 13.12
N GLU A 25 -9.80 9.17 12.30
CA GLU A 25 -8.73 8.67 11.43
C GLU A 25 -7.62 8.05 12.26
N ARG A 26 -7.03 6.96 11.76
CA ARG A 26 -5.95 6.25 12.46
C ARG A 26 -4.97 5.59 11.51
N SER A 27 -3.81 5.20 12.04
CA SER A 27 -2.90 4.29 11.35
C SER A 27 -3.60 2.95 11.05
N VAL A 28 -3.19 2.31 9.95
CA VAL A 28 -3.57 0.94 9.62
C VAL A 28 -3.11 -0.04 10.71
N THR A 29 -3.85 -1.12 10.85
CA THR A 29 -3.61 -2.24 11.75
C THR A 29 -3.64 -3.55 10.99
N MET A 30 -3.12 -4.63 11.58
CA MET A 30 -3.18 -5.96 10.96
C MET A 30 -4.60 -6.46 10.71
N ASN A 31 -5.59 -6.06 11.51
CA ASN A 31 -6.98 -6.44 11.28
C ASN A 31 -7.54 -5.83 9.99
N ASP A 32 -6.99 -4.70 9.53
CA ASP A 32 -7.46 -4.08 8.29
C ASP A 32 -7.00 -4.87 7.05
N MET A 33 -6.01 -5.75 7.20
CA MET A 33 -5.56 -6.67 6.14
C MET A 33 -6.48 -7.89 5.96
N GLU A 34 -7.43 -8.11 6.87
CA GLU A 34 -8.34 -9.26 6.79
C GLU A 34 -9.14 -9.24 5.48
N GLY A 35 -8.98 -10.28 4.66
CA GLY A 35 -9.63 -10.43 3.35
C GLY A 35 -9.06 -9.54 2.23
N VAL A 36 -8.09 -8.67 2.52
CA VAL A 36 -7.49 -7.78 1.50
C VAL A 36 -6.70 -8.60 0.47
N GLU A 37 -5.91 -9.58 0.92
CA GLU A 37 -5.13 -10.42 0.00
C GLU A 37 -6.02 -11.23 -0.93
N ASP A 38 -7.07 -11.84 -0.41
CA ASP A 38 -8.05 -12.61 -1.20
C ASP A 38 -8.75 -11.72 -2.23
N MET A 39 -9.20 -10.53 -1.81
CA MET A 39 -9.81 -9.55 -2.70
C MET A 39 -8.86 -9.13 -3.85
N ILE A 40 -7.57 -8.96 -3.56
CA ILE A 40 -6.56 -8.63 -4.58
C ILE A 40 -6.39 -9.81 -5.53
N ARG A 41 -6.25 -11.04 -5.02
CA ARG A 41 -6.08 -12.26 -5.84
C ARG A 41 -7.26 -12.52 -6.76
N ASP A 42 -8.48 -12.32 -6.25
CA ASP A 42 -9.72 -12.47 -7.04
C ASP A 42 -9.80 -11.47 -8.20
N ASN A 43 -9.10 -10.33 -8.09
CA ASN A 43 -9.10 -9.28 -9.10
C ASN A 43 -7.77 -9.16 -9.86
N GLN A 44 -6.77 -10.00 -9.59
CA GLN A 44 -5.37 -9.81 -10.03
C GLN A 44 -5.22 -9.54 -11.52
N HIS A 45 -5.98 -10.23 -12.38
CA HIS A 45 -5.90 -10.09 -13.85
C HIS A 45 -6.50 -8.78 -14.38
N ARG A 46 -7.13 -8.00 -13.51
CA ARG A 46 -7.74 -6.70 -13.83
C ARG A 46 -6.95 -5.55 -13.25
N LEU A 47 -6.03 -5.81 -12.31
CA LEU A 47 -5.27 -4.77 -11.63
C LEU A 47 -4.06 -4.36 -12.45
N PHE A 48 -3.79 -3.05 -12.44
CA PHE A 48 -2.57 -2.49 -13.00
C PHE A 48 -1.42 -2.48 -11.99
N ALA A 49 -1.73 -2.34 -10.69
CA ALA A 49 -0.76 -2.31 -9.61
C ALA A 49 -1.42 -2.62 -8.25
N ILE A 50 -0.61 -2.95 -7.25
CA ILE A 50 -1.01 -2.84 -5.85
C ILE A 50 -0.76 -1.40 -5.38
N GLY A 51 -1.81 -0.65 -5.05
CA GLY A 51 -1.75 0.81 -5.05
C GLY A 51 -2.16 1.51 -3.77
N GLU A 52 -1.60 2.71 -3.60
CA GLU A 52 -1.74 3.58 -2.43
C GLU A 52 -1.33 2.90 -1.12
N ILE A 53 -0.39 1.96 -1.21
CA ILE A 53 0.22 1.27 -0.06
C ILE A 53 1.43 2.06 0.44
N GLY A 54 1.94 1.79 1.64
CA GLY A 54 3.19 2.43 2.08
C GLY A 54 3.16 2.87 3.53
N LEU A 55 3.81 4.00 3.80
CA LEU A 55 4.05 4.51 5.14
C LEU A 55 3.64 5.98 5.24
N ASP A 56 2.99 6.34 6.34
CA ASP A 56 2.67 7.70 6.73
C ASP A 56 3.04 7.90 8.20
N PHE A 57 4.20 8.54 8.43
CA PHE A 57 4.71 8.81 9.78
C PHE A 57 4.32 10.17 10.33
N THR A 58 3.23 10.76 9.81
CA THR A 58 2.68 12.00 10.36
C THR A 58 2.31 11.81 11.84
N PRO A 59 2.77 12.68 12.76
CA PRO A 59 2.53 12.54 14.21
C PRO A 59 1.05 12.48 14.63
N ARG A 60 0.13 12.94 13.77
CA ARG A 60 -1.31 12.82 14.01
C ARG A 60 -1.82 11.37 13.97
N PHE A 61 -1.21 10.52 13.15
CA PHE A 61 -1.65 9.13 12.94
C PHE A 61 -0.80 8.13 13.71
N ILE A 62 0.47 8.46 13.95
CA ILE A 62 1.42 7.64 14.70
C ILE A 62 1.49 8.12 16.14
N LYS A 63 0.99 7.30 17.06
CA LYS A 63 0.98 7.59 18.51
C LYS A 63 2.15 6.93 19.24
N SER A 64 2.77 5.94 18.62
CA SER A 64 3.85 5.14 19.19
C SER A 64 4.78 4.57 18.11
N ASP A 65 5.97 4.12 18.50
CA ASP A 65 6.83 3.36 17.58
C ASP A 65 6.20 2.02 17.17
N HIS A 66 5.32 1.46 18.00
CA HIS A 66 4.55 0.27 17.64
C HIS A 66 3.66 0.51 16.41
N ASP A 67 3.02 1.68 16.30
CA ASP A 67 2.21 2.01 15.13
C ASP A 67 3.06 2.04 13.84
N LYS A 68 4.30 2.52 13.93
CA LYS A 68 5.22 2.51 12.78
C LYS A 68 5.59 1.09 12.38
N GLU A 69 5.86 0.22 13.34
CA GLU A 69 6.18 -1.19 13.05
C GLU A 69 5.00 -1.92 12.42
N VAL A 70 3.78 -1.70 12.90
CA VAL A 70 2.57 -2.27 12.29
C VAL A 70 2.36 -1.75 10.86
N GLN A 71 2.55 -0.44 10.62
CA GLN A 71 2.48 0.12 9.27
C GLN A 71 3.50 -0.53 8.32
N LYS A 72 4.74 -0.74 8.79
CA LYS A 72 5.78 -1.44 8.01
C LYS A 72 5.40 -2.88 7.72
N GLU A 73 4.86 -3.60 8.70
CA GLU A 73 4.43 -4.98 8.51
C GLU A 73 3.35 -5.10 7.43
N VAL A 74 2.30 -4.27 7.52
CA VAL A 74 1.23 -4.18 6.52
C VAL A 74 1.80 -3.81 5.14
N PHE A 75 2.70 -2.84 5.07
CA PHE A 75 3.33 -2.46 3.82
C PHE A 75 4.17 -3.60 3.22
N ILE A 76 4.98 -4.28 4.02
CA ILE A 76 5.82 -5.41 3.59
C ILE A 76 4.94 -6.56 3.06
N GLN A 77 3.82 -6.86 3.72
CA GLN A 77 2.89 -7.90 3.24
C GLN A 77 2.35 -7.57 1.84
N GLN A 78 1.90 -6.33 1.63
CA GLN A 78 1.41 -5.90 0.32
C GLN A 78 2.51 -5.87 -0.75
N VAL A 79 3.73 -5.50 -0.39
CA VAL A 79 4.89 -5.55 -1.30
C VAL A 79 5.23 -6.99 -1.70
N LYS A 80 5.16 -7.93 -0.75
CA LYS A 80 5.36 -9.36 -1.02
C LYS A 80 4.28 -9.91 -1.94
N LEU A 81 3.02 -9.54 -1.70
CA LEU A 81 1.91 -9.92 -2.56
C LEU A 81 2.09 -9.35 -3.99
N ALA A 82 2.49 -8.09 -4.11
CA ALA A 82 2.75 -7.47 -5.42
C ALA A 82 3.84 -8.24 -6.19
N LYS A 83 4.90 -8.65 -5.51
CA LYS A 83 5.99 -9.45 -6.08
C LYS A 83 5.52 -10.84 -6.50
N GLU A 84 4.68 -11.49 -5.69
CA GLU A 84 4.12 -12.81 -6.02
C GLU A 84 3.23 -12.75 -7.26
N LEU A 85 2.45 -11.68 -7.40
CA LEU A 85 1.51 -11.48 -8.51
C LEU A 85 2.16 -10.81 -9.74
N ASP A 86 3.46 -10.52 -9.70
CA ASP A 86 4.19 -9.75 -10.72
C ASP A 86 3.52 -8.41 -11.07
N LEU A 87 2.99 -7.74 -10.05
CA LEU A 87 2.34 -6.43 -10.16
C LEU A 87 3.28 -5.31 -9.67
N PRO A 88 3.32 -4.15 -10.36
CA PRO A 88 3.93 -2.94 -9.82
C PRO A 88 3.28 -2.48 -8.51
N VAL A 89 3.98 -1.59 -7.80
CA VAL A 89 3.44 -0.91 -6.61
C VAL A 89 3.34 0.60 -6.82
N ASN A 90 2.23 1.19 -6.38
CA ASN A 90 2.06 2.65 -6.21
C ASN A 90 2.09 2.96 -4.71
N VAL A 91 3.07 3.77 -4.28
CA VAL A 91 3.49 3.84 -2.87
C VAL A 91 3.38 5.25 -2.28
N HIS A 92 2.59 5.39 -1.22
CA HIS A 92 2.52 6.57 -0.34
C HIS A 92 3.69 6.58 0.65
N SER A 93 4.37 7.73 0.81
CA SER A 93 5.62 7.81 1.58
C SER A 93 5.77 9.04 2.49
N ARG A 94 4.67 9.62 2.95
CA ARG A 94 4.66 10.87 3.74
C ARG A 94 5.46 10.75 5.04
N SER A 95 6.46 11.63 5.22
CA SER A 95 7.38 11.64 6.37
C SER A 95 8.10 10.30 6.60
N ALA A 96 8.15 9.43 5.60
CA ALA A 96 8.66 8.06 5.72
C ALA A 96 9.47 7.59 4.50
N GLY A 97 9.80 8.48 3.55
CA GLY A 97 10.44 8.16 2.27
C GLY A 97 11.67 7.25 2.37
N ARG A 98 12.58 7.50 3.32
CA ARG A 98 13.77 6.65 3.51
C ARG A 98 13.43 5.23 3.95
N HIS A 99 12.42 5.05 4.80
CA HIS A 99 11.96 3.73 5.22
C HIS A 99 11.32 2.97 4.06
N VAL A 100 10.48 3.65 3.28
CA VAL A 100 9.87 3.09 2.07
C VAL A 100 10.93 2.59 1.09
N ILE A 101 11.92 3.43 0.77
CA ILE A 101 13.00 3.08 -0.17
C ILE A 101 13.79 1.87 0.31
N ASN A 102 14.12 1.82 1.61
CA ASN A 102 14.87 0.70 2.17
C ASN A 102 14.08 -0.61 2.06
N ILE A 103 12.80 -0.60 2.45
CA ILE A 103 11.93 -1.77 2.36
C ILE A 103 11.82 -2.26 0.92
N LEU A 104 11.56 -1.37 -0.04
CA LEU A 104 11.41 -1.75 -1.46
C LEU A 104 12.70 -2.36 -2.02
N LYS A 105 13.87 -1.80 -1.67
CA LYS A 105 15.17 -2.34 -2.06
C LYS A 105 15.41 -3.72 -1.45
N GLU A 106 15.13 -3.89 -0.16
CA GLU A 106 15.29 -5.17 0.55
C GLU A 106 14.38 -6.26 -0.01
N GLN A 107 13.15 -5.92 -0.42
CA GLN A 107 12.23 -6.88 -1.06
C GLN A 107 12.57 -7.15 -2.54
N GLY A 108 13.44 -6.35 -3.16
CA GLY A 108 13.87 -6.50 -4.54
C GLY A 108 12.78 -6.20 -5.56
N ILE A 109 12.01 -5.12 -5.34
CA ILE A 109 10.97 -4.68 -6.28
C ILE A 109 11.61 -3.97 -7.49
N PRO A 110 11.32 -4.39 -8.74
CA PRO A 110 12.00 -3.87 -9.92
C PRO A 110 11.46 -2.52 -10.40
N MET A 111 10.16 -2.24 -10.22
CA MET A 111 9.52 -1.01 -10.70
C MET A 111 8.48 -0.50 -9.69
N THR A 112 8.57 0.78 -9.34
CA THR A 112 7.73 1.41 -8.31
C THR A 112 7.39 2.84 -8.70
N ILE A 113 6.14 3.23 -8.49
CA ILE A 113 5.70 4.62 -8.50
C ILE A 113 5.67 5.10 -7.05
N ILE A 114 6.42 6.14 -6.69
CA ILE A 114 6.41 6.72 -5.34
C ILE A 114 5.62 8.03 -5.38
N THR A 115 4.57 8.11 -4.58
CA THR A 115 3.76 9.32 -4.35
C THR A 115 4.12 9.93 -2.98
N TYR A 116 4.05 11.26 -2.90
CA TYR A 116 4.29 12.06 -1.69
C TYR A 116 5.68 11.90 -1.02
N LEU A 117 6.76 12.26 -1.72
CA LEU A 117 8.12 12.43 -1.18
C LEU A 117 8.27 13.76 -0.42
N HIS A 118 7.66 13.92 0.75
CA HIS A 118 7.88 15.07 1.64
C HIS A 118 8.07 14.64 3.10
#